data_AF-A0A972BRL9-F1
#
_entry.id   AF-A0A972BRL9-F1
#
_cell.length_a   1.000
_cell.length_b   1.000
_cell.length_c   1.000
_cell.angle_alpha   90.00
_cell.angle_beta   90.00
_cell.angle_gamma   90.00
#
_symmetry.space_group_name_H-M   'P 1'
#
loop_
_entity.id
_entity.type
_entity.pdbx_description
1 polymer ?
#
loop_
_entity_poly.entity_id
_entity_poly.type
_entity_poly.pdbx_seq_one_letter_code
_entity_poly.pdbx_strand_id
1 'polypeptide(L)'
;MCKGGKRWVNFEEAIKELEQIVEKLEQGELTLEQSLDMFQRGVALSNLCAKMLDEAEQKVSILIKNKDGTVVKQAFTGNQEDCMDGF
;
A
#
# COMPACT_ATOMS: atom_id res chain seq x y z
N MET A 1 6.35 -26.77 -18.61
CA MET A 1 7.41 -25.81 -19.03
C MET A 1 7.39 -24.64 -18.07
N CYS A 2 8.52 -24.41 -17.39
CA CYS A 2 8.71 -23.39 -16.35
C CYS A 2 8.50 -21.97 -16.91
N LYS A 3 7.74 -21.13 -16.21
CA LYS A 3 7.84 -19.66 -16.38
C LYS A 3 8.43 -19.05 -15.12
N GLY A 4 9.75 -19.21 -15.00
CA GLY A 4 10.57 -18.33 -14.18
C GLY A 4 10.61 -16.96 -14.84
N GLY A 5 9.76 -16.05 -14.39
CA GLY A 5 9.95 -14.60 -14.55
C GLY A 5 10.55 -14.07 -13.25
N LYS A 6 11.41 -13.04 -13.32
CA LYS A 6 11.97 -12.35 -12.15
C LYS A 6 10.88 -12.22 -11.06
N ARG A 7 11.17 -12.61 -9.80
CA ARG A 7 10.27 -12.46 -8.64
C ARG A 7 10.00 -10.98 -8.38
N TRP A 8 9.17 -10.38 -9.22
CA TRP A 8 8.55 -9.12 -8.95
C TRP A 8 7.36 -9.43 -8.06
N VAL A 9 7.42 -9.02 -6.80
CA VAL A 9 6.30 -9.19 -5.87
C VAL A 9 5.14 -8.39 -6.45
N ASN A 10 4.05 -9.08 -6.79
CA ASN A 10 2.83 -8.40 -7.23
C ASN A 10 2.02 -7.90 -6.01
N PHE A 11 0.99 -7.08 -6.23
CA PHE A 11 0.25 -6.45 -5.12
C PHE A 11 -0.36 -7.49 -4.18
N GLU A 12 -0.96 -8.55 -4.72
CA GLU A 12 -1.57 -9.62 -3.94
C GLU A 12 -0.54 -10.40 -3.11
N GLU A 13 0.65 -10.62 -3.64
CA GLU A 13 1.74 -11.25 -2.89
C GLU A 13 2.25 -10.34 -1.76
N ALA A 14 2.42 -9.04 -2.03
CA ALA A 14 2.90 -8.08 -1.04
C ALA A 14 1.92 -7.90 0.12
N ILE A 15 0.62 -7.77 -0.18
CA ILE A 15 -0.41 -7.60 0.85
C ILE A 15 -0.57 -8.88 1.68
N LYS A 16 -0.51 -10.06 1.05
CA LYS A 16 -0.57 -11.34 1.75
C LYS A 16 0.62 -11.55 2.68
N GLU A 17 1.83 -11.18 2.25
CA GLU A 17 3.01 -11.25 3.12
C GLU A 17 2.88 -10.28 4.31
N LEU A 18 2.33 -9.09 4.08
CA LEU A 18 2.08 -8.11 5.14
C LEU A 18 1.06 -8.62 6.17
N GLU A 19 -0.04 -9.21 5.73
CA GLU A 19 -1.06 -9.82 6.60
C GLU A 19 -0.44 -10.91 7.50
N GLN A 20 0.40 -11.78 6.93
CA GLN A 20 1.09 -12.82 7.69
C GLN A 20 2.06 -12.27 8.72
N ILE A 21 2.72 -11.14 8.43
CA ILE A 21 3.61 -10.46 9.38
C ILE A 21 2.79 -9.88 10.54
N VAL A 22 1.68 -9.22 10.24
CA VAL A 22 0.78 -8.67 11.26
C VAL A 22 0.27 -9.78 12.18
N GLU A 23 -0.22 -10.88 11.60
CA GLU A 23 -0.71 -12.04 12.35
C GLU A 23 0.37 -12.59 13.31
N LYS A 24 1.61 -12.74 12.85
CA LYS A 24 2.73 -13.21 13.70
C LYS A 24 3.12 -12.22 14.80
N LEU A 25 3.07 -10.92 14.51
CA LEU A 25 3.34 -9.89 15.51
C LEU A 25 2.25 -9.87 16.59
N GLU A 26 0.99 -10.08 16.22
CA GLU A 26 -0.15 -10.13 17.13
C GLU A 26 -0.17 -11.39 18.02
N GLN A 27 0.36 -12.52 17.53
CA GLN A 27 0.49 -13.75 18.31
C GLN A 27 1.44 -13.59 19.52
N GLY A 28 2.41 -12.68 19.45
CA GLY A 28 3.29 -12.36 20.58
C GLY A 28 4.30 -13.45 20.96
N GLU A 29 4.48 -14.47 20.12
CA GLU A 29 5.43 -15.58 20.36
C GLU A 29 6.86 -15.27 19.89
N LEU A 30 7.08 -14.11 19.27
CA LEU A 30 8.35 -13.69 18.70
C LEU A 30 9.28 -13.09 19.76
N THR A 31 10.58 -13.35 19.63
CA THR A 31 11.58 -12.62 20.40
C THR A 31 11.64 -11.16 19.97
N LEU A 32 12.20 -10.27 20.80
CA LEU A 32 12.34 -8.86 20.45
C LEU A 32 13.05 -8.64 19.11
N GLU A 33 14.12 -9.38 18.84
CA GLU A 33 14.87 -9.28 17.58
C GLU A 33 14.03 -9.71 16.38
N GLN A 34 13.29 -10.80 16.51
CA GLN A 34 12.37 -11.27 15.47
C GLN A 34 11.22 -10.29 15.23
N SER A 35 10.66 -9.71 16.29
CA SER A 35 9.61 -8.69 16.21
C SER A 35 10.10 -7.43 15.48
N LEU A 36 11.35 -7.01 15.73
CA LEU A 36 11.95 -5.88 15.02
C LEU A 36 12.17 -6.15 13.53
N ASP A 37 12.67 -7.34 13.18
CA ASP A 37 12.85 -7.75 11.78
C ASP A 37 11.51 -7.82 11.03
N MET A 38 10.51 -8.47 11.64
CA MET A 38 9.13 -8.54 11.14
C MET A 38 8.53 -7.15 10.95
N PHE A 39 8.70 -6.26 11.93
CA PHE A 39 8.20 -4.89 11.84
C PHE A 39 8.84 -4.11 10.68
N GLN A 40 10.18 -4.17 10.54
CA GLN A 40 10.89 -3.52 9.44
C GLN A 40 10.41 -4.03 8.07
N ARG A 41 10.23 -5.35 7.95
CA ARG A 41 9.69 -5.97 6.74
C ARG A 41 8.26 -5.52 6.47
N GLY A 42 7.41 -5.48 7.50
CA GLY A 42 6.03 -5.02 7.40
C GLY A 42 5.93 -3.57 6.90
N VAL A 43 6.76 -2.66 7.44
CA VAL A 43 6.82 -1.26 6.98
C VAL A 43 7.26 -1.19 5.51
N ALA A 44 8.25 -1.98 5.10
CA ALA A 44 8.70 -2.01 3.72
C ALA A 44 7.60 -2.50 2.75
N LEU A 45 6.85 -3.53 3.14
CA LEU A 45 5.73 -4.04 2.35
C LEU A 45 4.56 -3.05 2.29
N SER A 46 4.23 -2.39 3.40
CA SER A 46 3.19 -1.35 3.44
C SER A 46 3.50 -0.21 2.46
N ASN A 47 4.73 0.29 2.47
CA ASN A 47 5.19 1.33 1.53
C ASN A 47 5.15 0.84 0.07
N LEU A 48 5.50 -0.42 -0.17
CA LEU A 48 5.42 -1.02 -1.50
C LEU A 48 3.97 -1.07 -2.00
N CYS A 49 3.04 -1.55 -1.18
CA CYS A 49 1.61 -1.60 -1.51
C CYS A 49 1.06 -0.21 -1.82
N ALA A 50 1.36 0.79 -0.99
CA ALA A 50 0.94 2.18 -1.21
C ALA A 50 1.43 2.69 -2.58
N LYS A 51 2.72 2.50 -2.89
CA LYS A 51 3.29 2.91 -4.17
C LYS A 51 2.63 2.23 -5.37
N MET A 52 2.29 0.94 -5.26
CA MET A 52 1.61 0.21 -6.33
C MET A 52 0.19 0.75 -6.58
N LEU A 53 -0.52 1.14 -5.51
CA LEU A 53 -1.84 1.76 -5.61
C LEU A 53 -1.74 3.16 -6.23
N ASP A 54 -0.77 3.98 -5.82
CA ASP A 54 -0.52 5.30 -6.39
C ASP A 54 -0.25 5.22 -7.90
N GLU A 55 0.59 4.26 -8.32
CA GLU A 55 0.89 4.02 -9.74
C GLU A 55 -0.36 3.57 -10.52
N ALA A 56 -1.24 2.77 -9.92
CA ALA A 56 -2.49 2.35 -10.53
C ALA A 56 -3.45 3.54 -10.69
N GLU A 57 -3.61 4.36 -9.64
CA GLU A 57 -4.44 5.56 -9.65
C GLU A 57 -4.00 6.56 -10.73
N GLN A 58 -2.69 6.78 -10.85
CA GLN A 58 -2.13 7.65 -11.88
C GLN A 58 -2.44 7.16 -13.30
N LYS A 59 -2.34 5.85 -13.55
CA LYS A 59 -2.68 5.25 -14.85
C LYS A 59 -4.16 5.45 -15.18
N VAL A 60 -5.05 5.20 -14.22
CA VAL A 60 -6.50 5.42 -14.39
C VAL A 60 -6.80 6.90 -14.66
N SER A 61 -6.17 7.79 -13.90
CA SER A 61 -6.33 9.24 -14.07
C SER A 61 -5.91 9.71 -15.47
N ILE A 62 -4.80 9.21 -16.03
CA ILE A 62 -4.37 9.52 -17.40
C ILE A 62 -5.40 9.05 -18.44
N LEU A 63 -5.96 7.84 -18.25
CA LEU A 63 -6.96 7.30 -19.17
C LEU A 63 -8.26 8.13 -19.18
N ILE A 64 -8.70 8.65 -18.04
CA ILE A 64 -9.84 9.56 -17.94
C ILE A 64 -9.53 10.90 -18.61
N LYS A 65 -8.34 11.47 -18.37
CA LYS A 65 -7.88 12.74 -18.97
C LYS A 65 -7.86 12.70 -20.50
N ASN A 66 -7.56 11.55 -21.10
CA ASN A 66 -7.56 11.39 -22.56
C ASN A 66 -8.98 11.38 -23.17
N LYS A 67 -10.04 11.13 -22.37
CA LYS A 67 -11.43 11.15 -22.85
C LYS A 67 -12.12 12.50 -22.64
N ASP A 68 -11.74 13.25 -21.60
CA ASP A 68 -12.40 14.53 -21.23
C ASP A 68 -11.46 15.75 -21.17
N GLY A 69 -10.21 15.63 -21.65
CA GLY A 69 -9.30 16.76 -21.95
C GLY A 69 -8.80 17.61 -20.78
N THR A 70 -9.21 17.35 -19.54
CA THR A 70 -8.95 18.24 -18.39
C THR A 70 -8.21 17.51 -17.27
N VAL A 71 -7.04 18.03 -16.85
CA VAL A 71 -6.19 17.43 -15.81
C VAL A 71 -6.36 18.16 -14.48
N VAL A 72 -7.10 17.55 -13.54
CA VAL A 72 -7.05 17.97 -12.13
C VAL A 72 -6.22 16.95 -11.36
N LYS A 73 -5.19 17.40 -10.62
CA LYS A 73 -4.56 16.62 -9.55
C LYS A 73 -5.25 17.04 -8.26
N GLN A 74 -6.25 16.30 -7.83
CA GLN A 74 -6.65 16.37 -6.43
C GLN A 74 -5.83 15.31 -5.70
N ALA A 75 -5.04 15.75 -4.72
CA ALA A 75 -4.55 14.84 -3.71
C ALA A 75 -5.78 14.22 -3.04
N PHE A 76 -5.80 12.90 -2.87
CA PHE A 76 -6.85 12.21 -2.13
C PHE A 76 -6.69 12.54 -0.64
N THR A 77 -7.04 13.77 -0.24
CA THR A 77 -7.29 14.07 1.17
C THR A 77 -8.65 13.48 1.47
N GLY A 78 -8.68 12.28 2.06
CA GLY A 78 -9.92 11.73 2.60
C GLY A 78 -10.59 12.81 3.44
N ASN A 79 -11.84 13.13 3.11
CA ASN A 79 -12.62 14.14 3.80
C ASN A 79 -12.57 13.92 5.31
N GLN A 80 -11.88 14.83 6.02
CA GLN A 80 -12.22 15.21 7.39
C GLN A 80 -12.63 16.68 7.32
N GLU A 81 -13.83 16.89 6.80
CA GLU A 81 -14.63 18.07 7.08
C GLU A 81 -15.68 17.65 8.13
N ASP A 82 -15.21 17.42 9.36
CA ASP A 82 -16.01 17.74 10.53
C ASP A 82 -15.25 18.87 11.21
N CYS A 83 -15.50 20.08 10.72
CA CYS A 83 -15.03 21.31 11.30
C CYS A 83 -15.37 21.33 12.80
N MET A 84 -14.33 21.41 13.62
CA MET A 84 -14.45 21.80 15.02
C MET A 84 -14.93 23.27 15.05
N ASP A 85 -16.24 23.48 15.03
CA ASP A 85 -16.84 24.79 15.31
C ASP A 85 -17.01 24.95 16.83
N GLY A 86 -16.24 25.89 17.39
CA GLY A 86 -16.66 26.66 18.56
C GLY A 86 -16.00 26.32 19.90
N PHE A 87 -15.15 27.26 20.33
CA PHE A 87 -14.78 27.65 21.71
C PHE A 87 -15.18 26.75 22.90
#